data_AF-A0A442X6A7-F1
#
_entry.id   AF-A0A442X6A7-F1
#
_cell.length_a   1.000
_cell.length_b   1.000
_cell.length_c   1.000
_cell.angle_alpha   90.00
_cell.angle_beta   90.00
_cell.angle_gamma   90.00
#
_symmetry.space_group_name_H-M   'P 1'
#
loop_
_entity.id
_entity.type
_entity.pdbx_description
1 polymer ?
#
loop_
_entity_poly.entity_id
_entity_poly.type
_entity_poly.pdbx_seq_one_letter_code
_entity_poly.pdbx_strand_id
1 'polypeptide(L)'
;MTQLEYDNIFDAITDDPMEAADLTLRSDLVNTLVAIFKERGWKNSHIGAALNIPQSRVSELVRGKVAVLSVQKLFGYLAVLGYRFRPALDGSHHVVCRVEERQREAA
;
A
#
# COMPACT_ATOMS: atom_id res chain seq x y z
N MET A 1 1.72 -36.06 6.36
CA MET A 1 1.29 -34.65 6.43
C MET A 1 1.12 -34.18 5.00
N THR A 2 -0.09 -33.80 4.60
CA THR A 2 -0.33 -33.17 3.29
C THR A 2 0.25 -31.75 3.33
N GLN A 3 1.19 -31.45 2.43
CA GLN A 3 1.75 -30.12 2.27
C GLN A 3 0.72 -29.27 1.52
N LEU A 4 0.32 -28.17 2.13
CA LEU A 4 -0.59 -27.19 1.51
C LEU A 4 0.27 -26.08 0.90
N GLU A 5 0.05 -25.78 -0.39
CA GLU A 5 0.66 -24.67 -1.09
C GLU A 5 -0.35 -23.52 -1.18
N TYR A 6 0.08 -22.33 -0.78
CA TYR A 6 -0.71 -21.10 -0.83
C TYR A 6 0.09 -20.04 -1.56
N ASP A 7 -0.57 -19.26 -2.40
CA ASP A 7 0.07 -18.14 -3.13
C ASP A 7 0.49 -17.01 -2.18
N ASN A 8 -0.20 -16.89 -1.04
CA ASN A 8 0.06 -15.88 -0.03
C ASN A 8 -0.32 -16.38 1.37
N ILE A 9 0.37 -15.86 2.40
CA ILE A 9 0.20 -16.32 3.78
C ILE A 9 -1.17 -15.97 4.36
N PHE A 10 -1.83 -14.91 3.87
CA PHE A 10 -3.16 -14.56 4.35
C PHE A 10 -4.20 -15.62 3.98
N ASP A 11 -4.07 -16.24 2.81
CA ASP A 11 -4.94 -17.36 2.39
C ASP A 11 -4.81 -18.60 3.29
N ALA A 12 -3.69 -18.73 4.00
CA ALA A 12 -3.46 -19.82 4.95
C ALA A 12 -4.01 -19.54 6.35
N ILE A 13 -4.28 -18.28 6.70
CA ILE A 13 -4.64 -17.87 8.07
C ILE A 13 -6.01 -17.20 8.18
N THR A 14 -6.69 -16.94 7.05
CA THR A 14 -8.04 -16.37 7.02
C THR A 14 -8.98 -17.29 6.25
N ASP A 15 -10.17 -17.53 6.79
CA ASP A 15 -11.20 -18.33 6.13
C ASP A 15 -11.98 -17.53 5.06
N ASP A 16 -11.92 -16.19 5.13
CA ASP A 16 -12.58 -15.29 4.17
C ASP A 16 -11.59 -14.84 3.08
N PRO A 17 -11.78 -15.25 1.81
CA PRO A 17 -10.90 -14.84 0.71
C PRO A 17 -10.92 -13.32 0.46
N MET A 18 -12.00 -12.61 0.80
CA MET A 18 -12.05 -11.15 0.70
C MET A 18 -11.16 -10.49 1.75
N GLU A 19 -11.14 -11.03 2.97
CA GLU A 19 -10.24 -10.56 4.02
C GLU A 19 -8.77 -10.86 3.66
N ALA A 20 -8.48 -12.05 3.14
CA ALA A 20 -7.15 -12.43 2.67
C ALA A 20 -6.63 -11.43 1.62
N ALA A 21 -7.45 -11.16 0.60
CA ALA A 21 -7.12 -10.23 -0.48
C ALA A 21 -6.90 -8.80 0.03
N ASP A 22 -7.74 -8.33 0.96
CA ASP A 22 -7.60 -7.01 1.56
C ASP A 22 -6.32 -6.89 2.39
N LEU A 23 -5.98 -7.88 3.23
CA LEU A 23 -4.72 -7.91 3.99
C LEU A 23 -3.48 -7.97 3.09
N THR A 24 -3.57 -8.70 1.99
CA THR A 24 -2.53 -8.76 0.95
C THR A 24 -2.31 -7.38 0.36
N LEU A 25 -3.37 -6.74 -0.14
CA LEU A 25 -3.30 -5.42 -0.75
C LEU A 25 -2.80 -4.35 0.23
N ARG A 26 -3.24 -4.38 1.50
CA ARG A 26 -2.71 -3.50 2.54
C ARG A 26 -1.20 -3.68 2.70
N SER A 27 -0.72 -4.93 2.73
CA SER A 27 0.69 -5.24 2.89
C SER A 27 1.53 -4.67 1.74
N ASP A 28 1.07 -4.86 0.51
CA ASP A 28 1.73 -4.32 -0.69
C ASP A 28 1.78 -2.80 -0.69
N LEU A 29 0.67 -2.14 -0.35
CA LEU A 29 0.61 -0.68 -0.26
C LEU A 29 1.51 -0.12 0.84
N VAL A 30 1.57 -0.79 2.01
CA VAL A 30 2.47 -0.38 3.09
C VAL A 30 3.93 -0.55 2.69
N ASN A 31 4.29 -1.68 2.08
CA ASN A 31 5.65 -1.92 1.59
C ASN A 31 6.06 -0.86 0.56
N THR A 32 5.16 -0.53 -0.37
CA THR A 32 5.37 0.51 -1.38
C THR A 32 5.60 1.88 -0.74
N LEU A 33 4.76 2.28 0.21
CA LEU A 33 4.92 3.55 0.94
C LEU A 33 6.25 3.60 1.70
N VAL A 34 6.61 2.53 2.42
CA VAL A 34 7.86 2.44 3.16
C VAL A 34 9.07 2.50 2.23
N ALA A 35 9.01 1.86 1.06
CA ALA A 35 10.05 1.96 0.04
C ALA A 35 10.22 3.40 -0.45
N ILE A 36 9.13 4.10 -0.78
CA ILE A 36 9.16 5.51 -1.18
C ILE A 36 9.78 6.39 -0.08
N PHE A 37 9.41 6.18 1.19
CA PHE A 37 10.00 6.96 2.29
C PHE A 37 11.50 6.73 2.44
N LYS A 38 11.95 5.47 2.26
CA LYS A 38 13.38 5.12 2.31
C LYS A 38 14.14 5.73 1.13
N GLU A 39 13.61 5.64 -0.08
CA GLU A 39 14.19 6.24 -1.28
C GLU A 39 14.33 7.75 -1.16
N ARG A 40 13.33 8.42 -0.58
CA ARG A 40 13.37 9.86 -0.30
C ARG A 40 14.21 10.24 0.92
N GLY A 41 14.78 9.28 1.66
CA GLY A 41 15.56 9.53 2.88
C GLY A 41 14.75 10.17 4.03
N TRP A 42 13.44 9.94 4.06
CA TRP A 42 12.56 10.58 5.04
C TRP A 42 12.67 9.96 6.43
N LYS A 43 12.77 10.82 7.45
CA LYS A 43 12.56 10.45 8.85
C LYS A 43 11.08 10.46 9.17
N ASN A 44 10.67 9.82 10.27
CA ASN A 44 9.27 9.77 10.69
C ASN A 44 8.60 11.15 10.80
N SER A 45 9.32 12.18 11.24
CA SER A 45 8.81 13.56 11.28
C SER A 45 8.46 14.11 9.90
N HIS A 46 9.28 13.83 8.88
CA HIS A 46 9.00 14.23 7.50
C HIS A 46 7.78 13.49 6.95
N ILE A 47 7.64 12.19 7.25
CA ILE A 47 6.47 11.39 6.85
C ILE A 47 5.19 11.99 7.45
N GLY A 48 5.20 12.28 8.75
CA GLY A 48 4.05 12.88 9.44
C GLY A 48 3.66 14.23 8.87
N ALA A 49 4.64 15.10 8.59
CA ALA A 49 4.40 16.41 7.98
C ALA A 49 3.89 16.29 6.54
N ALA A 50 4.51 15.45 5.70
CA ALA A 50 4.15 15.30 4.30
C ALA A 50 2.76 14.69 4.10
N LEU A 51 2.38 13.74 4.95
CA LEU A 51 1.07 13.08 4.90
C LEU A 51 0.01 13.77 5.78
N ASN A 52 0.41 14.78 6.55
CA ASN A 52 -0.44 15.45 7.55
C ASN A 52 -1.12 14.46 8.52
N ILE A 53 -0.33 13.55 9.11
CA ILE A 53 -0.80 12.52 10.04
C ILE A 53 -0.05 12.57 11.38
N PRO A 54 -0.67 12.15 12.49
CA PRO A 54 -0.02 12.10 13.78
C PRO A 54 1.09 11.05 13.83
N GLN A 55 2.07 11.25 14.71
CA GLN A 55 3.22 10.36 14.87
C GLN A 55 2.84 8.91 15.22
N SER A 56 1.74 8.70 15.95
CA SER A 56 1.20 7.35 16.21
C SER A 56 0.88 6.62 14.91
N ARG A 57 0.25 7.29 13.95
CA ARG A 57 -0.09 6.73 12.63
C ARG A 57 1.15 6.51 11.77
N VAL A 58 2.14 7.39 11.83
CA VAL A 58 3.44 7.17 11.18
C VAL A 58 4.10 5.90 11.70
N SER A 59 4.09 5.70 13.02
CA SER A 59 4.66 4.50 13.65
C SER A 59 3.94 3.22 13.22
N GLU A 60 2.61 3.23 13.17
CA GLU A 60 1.82 2.11 12.66
C GLU A 60 2.17 1.76 11.21
N LEU A 61 2.30 2.78 10.35
CA LEU A 61 2.64 2.62 8.94
C LEU A 61 4.05 2.06 8.76
N VAL A 62 5.07 2.69 9.37
CA VAL A 62 6.48 2.28 9.23
C VAL A 62 6.74 0.90 9.83
N ARG A 63 5.99 0.51 10.88
CA ARG A 63 6.11 -0.82 11.50
C ARG A 63 5.27 -1.90 10.82
N GLY A 64 4.60 -1.60 9.72
CA GLY A 64 3.85 -2.62 8.97
C GLY A 64 2.61 -3.14 9.69
N LYS A 65 1.93 -2.33 10.52
CA LYS A 65 0.73 -2.77 11.24
C LYS A 65 -0.50 -2.82 10.31
N VAL A 66 -0.47 -3.73 9.34
CA VAL A 66 -1.47 -3.87 8.27
C VAL A 66 -2.90 -4.04 8.80
N ALA A 67 -3.07 -4.72 9.94
CA ALA A 67 -4.39 -4.95 10.54
C ALA A 67 -5.14 -3.66 10.94
N VAL A 68 -4.44 -2.57 11.28
CA VAL A 68 -5.07 -1.29 11.75
C VAL A 68 -5.08 -0.18 10.70
N LEU A 69 -4.54 -0.48 9.52
CA LEU A 69 -4.52 0.41 8.36
C LEU A 69 -5.62 -0.05 7.40
N SER A 70 -6.29 0.88 6.73
CA SER A 70 -7.25 0.55 5.68
C SER A 70 -6.69 0.86 4.31
N VAL A 71 -7.05 0.06 3.31
CA VAL A 71 -6.68 0.28 1.91
C VAL A 71 -7.00 1.71 1.44
N GLN A 72 -8.19 2.22 1.80
CA GLN A 72 -8.59 3.60 1.48
C GLN A 72 -7.59 4.65 2.00
N LYS A 73 -7.10 4.51 3.23
CA LYS A 73 -6.11 5.46 3.80
C LYS A 73 -4.76 5.34 3.11
N LEU A 74 -4.33 4.11 2.84
CA LEU A 74 -3.06 3.85 2.17
C LEU A 74 -3.05 4.43 0.75
N PHE A 75 -4.14 4.27 0.00
CA PHE A 75 -4.33 4.96 -1.28
C PHE A 75 -4.31 6.48 -1.12
N GLY A 76 -5.00 7.00 -0.11
CA GLY A 76 -4.98 8.43 0.20
C GLY A 76 -3.56 8.97 0.44
N TYR A 77 -2.71 8.23 1.14
CA TYR A 77 -1.32 8.62 1.35
C TYR A 77 -0.53 8.65 0.04
N LEU A 78 -0.66 7.62 -0.80
CA LEU A 78 -0.01 7.61 -2.12
C LEU A 78 -0.49 8.77 -3.00
N ALA A 79 -1.78 9.10 -2.95
CA ALA A 79 -2.34 10.26 -3.66
C ALA A 79 -1.74 11.59 -3.17
N VAL A 80 -1.57 11.77 -1.86
CA VAL A 80 -0.88 12.96 -1.29
C VAL A 80 0.57 13.04 -1.78
N LEU A 81 1.24 11.90 -1.96
CA LEU A 81 2.61 11.84 -2.48
C LEU A 81 2.69 12.03 -4.00
N GLY A 82 1.56 12.14 -4.69
CA GLY A 82 1.49 12.39 -6.13
C GLY A 82 1.24 11.15 -6.99
N TYR A 83 0.95 9.99 -6.40
CA TYR A 83 0.68 8.75 -7.14
C TYR A 83 -0.82 8.54 -7.34
N ARG A 84 -1.20 8.12 -8.56
CA ARG A 84 -2.57 7.79 -8.91
C ARG A 84 -2.65 6.35 -9.38
N PHE A 85 -3.63 5.63 -8.86
CA PHE A 85 -3.93 4.28 -9.31
C PHE A 85 -4.97 4.32 -10.43
N ARG A 86 -4.66 3.65 -11.53
CA ARG A 86 -5.53 3.57 -12.69
C ARG A 86 -5.77 2.10 -13.05
N PRO A 87 -6.88 1.51 -12.59
CA PRO A 87 -7.32 0.22 -13.10
C PRO A 87 -7.73 0.36 -14.57
N ALA A 88 -7.37 -0.62 -15.36
CA ALA A 88 -7.75 -0.75 -16.76
C ALA A 88 -7.92 -2.24 -17.09
N LEU A 89 -8.81 -2.53 -18.03
CA LEU A 89 -8.86 -3.84 -18.68
C LEU A 89 -7.99 -3.76 -19.93
N ASP A 90 -7.02 -4.66 -20.08
CA ASP A 90 -6.25 -4.75 -21.32
C ASP A 90 -7.04 -5.49 -22.43
N GLY A 91 -6.49 -5.53 -23.64
CA GLY A 91 -7.11 -6.22 -24.78
C GLY A 91 -7.23 -7.75 -24.62
N SER A 92 -6.60 -8.31 -23.59
CA SER A 92 -6.62 -9.74 -23.26
C SER A 92 -7.55 -10.05 -22.08
N HIS A 93 -8.36 -9.08 -21.63
CA HIS A 93 -9.24 -9.18 -20.46
C HIS A 93 -8.50 -9.34 -19.12
N HIS A 94 -7.21 -8.99 -19.04
CA HIS A 94 -6.52 -8.90 -17.76
C HIS A 94 -6.78 -7.54 -17.12
N VAL A 95 -7.02 -7.56 -15.81
CA VAL A 95 -7.12 -6.34 -15.02
C VAL A 95 -5.70 -5.87 -14.68
N VAL A 96 -5.33 -4.70 -15.16
CA VAL A 96 -4.03 -4.07 -14.88
C VAL A 96 -4.26 -2.81 -14.06
N CYS A 97 -3.54 -2.65 -12.97
CA CYS A 97 -3.52 -1.41 -12.21
C CYS A 97 -2.17 -0.72 -12.42
N ARG A 98 -2.18 0.43 -13.12
CA ARG A 98 -0.97 1.24 -13.29
C ARG A 98 -0.89 2.30 -12.20
N VAL A 99 0.31 2.52 -11.69
CA VAL A 99 0.61 3.65 -10.80
C VAL A 99 1.21 4.77 -11.65
N GLU A 100 0.45 5.85 -11.82
CA GLU A 100 0.89 7.06 -12.54
C GLU A 100 1.44 8.05 -11.51
N GLU A 101 2.70 8.50 -11.65
CA GLU A 101 3.24 9.60 -10.86
C GLU A 101 2.89 10.92 -11.53
N ARG A 102 2.26 11.83 -10.79
CA ARG A 102 1.94 13.16 -11.29
C ARG A 102 3.24 13.96 -11.37
N GLN A 103 3.78 14.15 -12.57
CA GLN A 103 4.89 15.08 -12.77
C GLN A 103 4.48 16.44 -12.19
N ARG A 104 5.24 16.93 -11.20
CA ARG A 104 5.15 18.33 -10.83
C ARG A 104 5.71 19.11 -12.00
N GLU A 105 4.85 19.84 -12.72
CA GLU A 105 5.32 20.94 -13.56
C GLU A 105 6.21 21.82 -12.69
N ALA A 106 7.49 21.89 -13.04
CA ALA A 106 8.39 22.89 -12.50
C ALA A 106 7.89 24.24 -13.03
N ALA A 107 7.21 24.99 -12.18
CA ALA A 107 6.93 26.41 -12.38
C ALA A 107 8.12 27.22 -11.87
#